data_AF-A0AAU2FF96-F1
#
_entry.id   AF-A0AAU2FF96-F1
#
_cell.length_a   1.000
_cell.length_b   1.000
_cell.length_c   1.000
_cell.angle_alpha   90.00
_cell.angle_beta   90.00
_cell.angle_gamma   90.00
#
_symmetry.space_group_name_H-M   'P 1'
#
loop_
_entity.id
_entity.type
_entity.pdbx_description
1 polymer ?
#
loop_
_entity_poly.entity_id
_entity_poly.type
_entity_poly.pdbx_seq_one_letter_code
_entity_poly.pdbx_strand_id
1 'polypeptide(L)' 'MYRTCFTDDIQADFPTGTWKNLEDLASFMEEWHAGLGLTVHHVSNIVITVNGDTATSRCYGNANIQTTPDAA' A
#
# COMPACT_ATOMS: atom_id res chain seq x y z
N MET A 1 -7.19 2.11 -10.23
CA MET A 1 -5.83 2.63 -10.52
C MET A 1 -4.77 1.94 -9.67
N TYR A 2 -4.98 1.67 -8.37
CA TYR A 2 -4.01 0.90 -7.59
C TYR A 2 -3.97 -0.60 -7.95
N ARG A 3 -5.10 -1.22 -8.29
CA ARG A 3 -5.16 -2.65 -8.70
C ARG A 3 -4.25 -2.99 -9.88
N THR A 4 -4.04 -2.05 -10.81
CA THR A 4 -3.20 -2.25 -12.00
C THR A 4 -1.70 -2.11 -11.72
N CYS A 5 -1.30 -1.77 -10.49
CA CYS A 5 0.10 -1.64 -10.09
C CYS A 5 0.70 -2.95 -9.56
N PHE A 6 -0.11 -4.00 -9.42
CA PHE A 6 0.27 -5.26 -8.79
C PHE A 6 0.07 -6.42 -9.76
N THR A 7 0.90 -7.45 -9.61
CA THR A 7 0.70 -8.74 -10.26
C THR A 7 -0.36 -9.55 -9.50
N ASP A 8 -0.98 -10.52 -10.16
CA ASP A 8 -2.01 -11.36 -9.54
C ASP A 8 -1.46 -12.18 -8.36
N ASP A 9 -0.16 -12.52 -8.39
CA ASP A 9 0.57 -13.32 -7.40
C ASP A 9 1.28 -12.48 -6.32
N ILE A 10 0.85 -11.23 -6.11
CA ILE A 10 1.43 -10.35 -5.10
C ILE A 10 1.44 -10.97 -3.69
N GLN A 11 2.56 -10.76 -3.00
CA GLN A 11 2.68 -10.99 -1.56
C GLN A 11 2.93 -9.64 -0.86
N ALA A 12 2.00 -9.26 0.01
CA ALA A 12 2.08 -8.02 0.77
C ALA A 12 2.05 -8.35 2.27
N ASP A 13 2.97 -7.75 3.02
CA ASP A 13 3.12 -7.98 4.44
C ASP A 13 3.22 -6.64 5.17
N PHE A 14 2.32 -6.43 6.12
CA PHE A 14 2.22 -5.25 6.95
C PHE A 14 2.08 -5.68 8.42
N PRO A 15 2.41 -4.83 9.40
CA PRO A 15 2.17 -5.16 10.80
C PRO A 15 0.72 -5.54 11.14
N THR A 16 -0.24 -5.14 10.29
CA THR A 16 -1.67 -5.40 10.42
C THR A 16 -2.15 -6.69 9.73
N GLY A 17 -1.30 -7.38 8.97
CA GLY A 17 -1.66 -8.62 8.28
C GLY A 17 -0.76 -8.98 7.10
N THR A 18 -1.03 -10.14 6.49
CA THR A 18 -0.31 -10.62 5.31
C THR A 18 -1.32 -11.09 4.26
N TRP A 19 -1.10 -10.72 2.99
CA TRP A 19 -1.95 -11.03 1.85
C TRP A 19 -1.14 -11.70 0.75
N LYS A 20 -1.73 -12.68 0.06
CA LYS A 20 -1.05 -13.54 -0.94
C LYS A 20 -1.62 -13.46 -2.35
N ASN A 21 -2.58 -12.56 -2.57
CA ASN A 21 -3.17 -12.28 -3.88
C ASN A 21 -3.70 -10.84 -3.89
N LEU A 22 -3.97 -10.34 -5.10
CA LEU A 22 -4.43 -8.98 -5.31
C LEU A 22 -5.82 -8.71 -4.71
N GLU A 23 -6.76 -9.65 -4.81
CA GLU A 23 -8.15 -9.43 -4.41
C GLU A 23 -8.30 -9.23 -2.90
N ASP A 24 -7.60 -10.04 -2.10
CA ASP A 24 -7.65 -9.93 -0.65
C ASP A 24 -6.98 -8.61 -0.19
N LEU A 25 -5.86 -8.24 -0.79
CA LEU A 25 -5.17 -6.97 -0.49
C LEU A 25 -6.03 -5.76 -0.88
N ALA A 26 -6.65 -5.82 -2.05
CA ALA A 26 -7.53 -4.76 -2.57
C ALA A 26 -8.75 -4.55 -1.67
N SER A 27 -9.40 -5.63 -1.27
CA SER A 27 -10.56 -5.60 -0.38
C SER A 27 -10.20 -4.96 0.97
N PHE A 28 -9.06 -5.35 1.55
CA PHE A 28 -8.55 -4.73 2.78
C PHE A 28 -8.26 -3.23 2.61
N MET A 29 -7.59 -2.83 1.53
CA MET A 29 -7.27 -1.43 1.29
C MET A 29 -8.55 -0.59 1.11
N GLU A 30 -9.56 -1.12 0.42
CA GLU A 30 -10.86 -0.45 0.28
C GLU A 30 -11.57 -0.28 1.62
N GLU A 31 -11.65 -1.35 2.43
CA GLU A 31 -12.28 -1.31 3.76
C GLU A 31 -11.54 -0.36 4.71
N TRP A 32 -10.20 -0.44 4.76
CA TRP A 32 -9.37 0.40 5.61
C TRP A 32 -9.52 1.89 5.29
N HIS A 33 -9.64 2.24 4.01
CA HIS A 33 -9.77 3.64 3.59
C HIS A 33 -11.20 4.18 3.65
N ALA A 34 -12.22 3.32 3.73
CA ALA A 34 -13.63 3.73 3.65
C ALA A 34 -14.04 4.75 4.73
N GLY A 35 -13.45 4.68 5.92
CA GLY A 35 -13.74 5.58 7.04
C GLY A 35 -12.80 6.77 7.20
N LEU A 36 -11.78 6.89 6.33
CA LEU A 36 -10.75 7.92 6.47
C LEU A 36 -11.15 9.21 5.75
N GLY A 37 -10.67 10.33 6.28
CA GLY A 37 -10.74 11.63 5.61
C GLY A 37 -9.67 11.73 4.52
N LEU A 38 -9.15 12.94 4.28
CA LEU A 38 -8.05 13.11 3.34
C LEU A 38 -6.81 12.30 3.77
N THR A 39 -6.25 11.54 2.84
CA THR A 39 -5.00 10.81 3.04
C THR A 39 -3.93 11.33 2.09
N VAL A 40 -2.71 11.53 2.59
CA VAL A 40 -1.56 11.98 1.81
C VAL A 40 -0.38 11.05 2.09
N HIS A 41 0.00 10.28 1.08
CA HIS A 41 1.17 9.41 1.11
C HIS A 41 2.34 10.11 0.43
N HIS A 42 3.41 10.34 1.19
CA HIS A 42 4.66 10.87 0.68
C HIS A 42 5.71 9.77 0.69
N VAL A 43 6.25 9.45 -0.48
CA VAL A 43 7.33 8.48 -0.65
C VAL A 43 8.60 9.21 -1.06
N SER A 44 9.68 9.03 -0.32
CA SER A 44 10.98 9.68 -0.56
C SER A 44 12.15 8.70 -0.43
N ASN A 45 13.38 9.17 -0.70
CA ASN A 45 14.62 8.41 -0.51
C ASN A 45 14.59 7.03 -1.19
N ILE A 46 14.01 6.99 -2.40
CA ILE A 46 13.81 5.77 -3.18
C ILE A 46 15.17 5.29 -3.70
N VAL A 47 15.53 4.06 -3.34
CA VAL A 47 16.71 3.33 -3.84
C VAL A 47 16.22 2.09 -4.56
N ILE A 48 16.55 1.96 -5.84
CA ILE A 48 16.14 0.86 -6.69
C ILE A 48 17.39 0.11 -7.19
N THR A 49 17.39 -1.21 -7.03
CA THR A 49 18.38 -2.12 -7.63
C THR A 49 17.67 -3.00 -8.64
N VAL A 50 18.11 -2.97 -9.90
CA VAL A 50 17.56 -3.78 -10.98
C VAL A 50 18.45 -4.99 -11.23
N ASN A 51 17.86 -6.16 -11.40
CA ASN A 51 18.53 -7.43 -11.72
C ASN A 51 17.74 -8.17 -12.81
N GLY A 52 18.14 -7.96 -14.07
CA GLY A 52 17.43 -8.48 -15.24
C GLY A 52 15.99 -7.96 -15.30
N ASP A 53 15.02 -8.88 -15.33
CA ASP A 53 13.58 -8.57 -15.34
C ASP A 53 12.98 -8.32 -13.94
N THR A 54 13.80 -8.31 -12.89
CA THR A 54 13.34 -8.05 -11.51
C THR A 54 13.98 -6.80 -10.95
N ALA A 55 13.30 -6.14 -10.01
CA ALA A 55 13.85 -5.01 -9.27
C ALA A 55 13.49 -5.10 -7.79
N THR A 56 14.40 -4.66 -6.92
CA THR A 56 14.14 -4.45 -5.50
C THR A 56 14.21 -2.96 -5.21
N SER A 57 13.18 -2.44 -4.55
CA SER A 57 13.12 -1.03 -4.14
C SER A 57 13.06 -0.93 -2.62
N ARG A 58 13.75 0.06 -2.07
CA ARG A 58 13.61 0.50 -0.69
C ARG A 58 13.34 2.00 -0.69
N CYS A 59 12.37 2.44 0.10
CA CYS A 59 12.01 3.84 0.21
C CYS A 59 11.66 4.19 1.65
N TYR A 60 11.52 5.48 1.91
CA TYR A 60 10.86 5.99 3.12
C TYR A 60 9.44 6.39 2.75
N GLY A 61 8.47 5.83 3.47
CA GLY A 61 7.06 6.21 3.37
C GLY A 61 6.63 7.01 4.59
N ASN A 62 5.94 8.12 4.36
CA ASN A 62 5.21 8.88 5.38
C ASN A 62 3.75 9.00 4.95
N ALA A 63 2.83 8.56 5.80
CA ALA A 63 1.39 8.63 5.54
C ALA A 63 0.75 9.60 6.53
N ASN A 64 0.19 10.69 6.01
CA ASN A 64 -0.62 11.62 6.79
C ASN A 64 -2.09 11.23 6.58
N ILE A 65 -2.75 10.79 7.64
CA ILE A 65 -4.11 10.26 7.59
C ILE A 65 -5.01 11.17 8.42
N GLN A 66 -5.99 11.79 7.77
CA GLN A 66 -7.05 12.51 8.49
C GLN A 66 -8.11 11.51 8.96
N THR A 67 -8.42 11.51 10.25
CA THR A 67 -9.58 10.79 10.78
C THR A 67 -10.86 11.58 10.48
N THR A 68 -11.98 10.89 10.25
CA THR A 68 -13.28 11.56 10.22
C THR A 68 -13.81 11.74 11.65
N PRO A 69 -14.59 12.78 11.95
CA PRO A 69 -15.10 13.05 13.30
C PRO A 69 -15.91 11.90 13.92
N ASP A 70 -16.51 11.05 13.08
CA ASP A 70 -17.33 9.92 13.48
C ASP A 70 -16.55 8.58 13.52
N ALA A 71 -15.25 8.59 13.19
CA ALA A 71 -14.36 7.45 13.36
C ALA A 71 -13.83 7.40 14.80
N ALA A 72 -14.69 6.99 15.73
CA ALA A 72 -14.35 6.65 17.11
C ALA A 72 -14.93 5.27 17.49
#